data_AF-A0A7W6RK34-F1
#
_entry.id   AF-A0A7W6RK34-F1
#
_cell.length_a   1.000
_cell.length_b   1.000
_cell.length_c   1.000
_cell.angle_alpha   90.00
_cell.angle_beta   90.00
_cell.angle_gamma   90.00
#
_symmetry.space_group_name_H-M   'P 1'
#
loop_
_entity.id
_entity.type
_entity.pdbx_description
1 polymer ?
#
loop_
_entity_poly.entity_id
_entity_poly.type
_entity_poly.pdbx_seq_one_letter_code
_entity_poly.pdbx_strand_id
1 'polypeptide(L)'
;MPEIAVGIDIGGTNIRAGLISRQGEILQKVSERTPMEASQVIERIKEMVSQLSPPSDARVGVGIPGRVDVASNTILSGGILNLADMDFANELEKGLGRSIVVENDCSMALIAETRLGAAKGFQCVAMLTIGTGIGGAVANNGRICHGRMNAGQLGHISVAQNGPLCACGRTGCIETFSSGTALRRHMNAAGLAATSVSEVFEMAAFGNAEANSVLHAWVSPLRVALDNIAATIDPDIIVLGGGLGSAAARALSGFPAAAPWFQPRIVAAELGDDAGIIGAGLSTFTSIATSPEKCVVLVNGVPGSGKSSLARSLSQHTGWPVLSLDGIKNPFLQHIGNVDREFNRTLGKASYQAIWSFIRDAPPGSNFIVDAWFGFQPKNVLENYIEDAGVERTAELWCKVPGNVAGERYASRLKERLPGHPGAEYIQELVELADRAEPIGCGPFLIVDQTTDPDMQAVVNWISEIFGAAKPVVASAATSRIDPCR
;
A
#
# COMPACT_ATOMS: atom_id res chain seq x y z
N MET A 1 -5.36 -3.67 18.52
CA MET A 1 -4.68 -2.62 17.71
C MET A 1 -5.05 -1.29 18.33
N PRO A 2 -4.14 -0.30 18.38
CA PRO A 2 -4.47 1.00 18.95
C PRO A 2 -5.57 1.67 18.14
N GLU A 3 -6.53 2.30 18.83
CA GLU A 3 -7.62 3.07 18.21
C GLU A 3 -7.30 4.57 18.11
N ILE A 4 -6.25 5.02 18.82
CA ILE A 4 -5.77 6.40 18.83
C ILE A 4 -4.25 6.39 18.56
N ALA A 5 -3.81 7.32 17.74
CA ALA A 5 -2.40 7.59 17.45
C ALA A 5 -2.07 9.05 17.72
N VAL A 6 -0.79 9.37 17.80
CA VAL A 6 -0.29 10.74 17.78
C VAL A 6 0.23 11.03 16.38
N GLY A 7 -0.33 12.03 15.72
CA GLY A 7 0.19 12.55 14.46
C GLY A 7 0.98 13.83 14.71
N ILE A 8 2.21 13.91 14.21
CA ILE A 8 3.10 15.06 14.33
C ILE A 8 3.48 15.54 12.93
N ASP A 9 3.35 16.83 12.67
CA ASP A 9 3.75 17.49 11.44
C ASP A 9 4.79 18.56 11.76
N ILE A 10 6.03 18.37 11.29
CA ILE A 10 7.15 19.27 11.50
C ILE A 10 7.23 20.23 10.31
N GLY A 11 6.69 21.43 10.46
CA GLY A 11 6.89 22.51 9.50
C GLY A 11 8.14 23.33 9.80
N GLY A 12 8.55 24.16 8.83
CA GLY A 12 9.67 25.10 9.03
C GLY A 12 9.40 26.24 10.01
N THR A 13 8.14 26.48 10.38
CA THR A 13 7.75 27.55 11.33
C THR A 13 7.12 26.99 12.61
N ASN A 14 6.26 25.99 12.48
CA ASN A 14 5.56 25.38 13.60
C ASN A 14 5.62 23.85 13.51
N ILE A 15 5.70 23.20 14.67
CA ILE A 15 5.40 21.79 14.87
C ILE A 15 3.95 21.71 15.32
N ARG A 16 3.16 20.86 14.68
CA ARG A 16 1.78 20.55 15.08
C ARG A 16 1.73 19.11 15.53
N ALA A 17 1.01 18.84 16.62
CA ALA A 17 0.75 17.47 17.05
C ALA A 17 -0.73 17.30 17.41
N GLY A 18 -1.28 16.12 17.19
CA GLY A 18 -2.65 15.82 17.58
C GLY A 18 -2.91 14.36 17.88
N LEU A 19 -3.93 14.12 18.69
CA LEU A 19 -4.52 12.79 18.88
C LEU A 19 -5.44 12.49 17.71
N ILE A 20 -5.14 11.43 16.97
CA ILE A 20 -5.85 11.06 15.75
C ILE A 20 -6.55 9.72 15.99
N SER A 21 -7.86 9.67 15.75
CA SER A 21 -8.62 8.40 15.79
C SER A 21 -8.28 7.52 14.58
N ARG A 22 -8.64 6.24 14.64
CA ARG A 22 -8.50 5.31 13.50
C ARG A 22 -9.27 5.74 12.26
N GLN A 23 -10.32 6.55 12.44
CA GLN A 23 -11.13 7.14 11.38
C GLN A 23 -10.49 8.43 10.83
N GLY A 24 -9.42 8.93 11.46
CA GLY A 24 -8.68 10.13 11.10
C GLY A 24 -9.26 11.43 11.65
N GLU A 25 -10.10 11.34 12.69
CA GLU A 25 -10.61 12.51 13.41
C GLU A 25 -9.55 13.06 14.36
N ILE A 26 -9.42 14.39 14.42
CA ILE A 26 -8.54 15.07 15.38
C ILE A 26 -9.31 15.23 16.70
N LEU A 27 -8.91 14.48 17.73
CA LEU A 27 -9.51 14.52 19.06
C LEU A 27 -8.95 15.65 19.92
N GLN A 28 -7.66 15.96 19.73
CA GLN A 28 -6.95 17.04 20.40
C GLN A 28 -5.81 17.51 19.51
N LYS A 29 -5.46 18.80 19.56
CA LYS A 29 -4.39 19.39 18.76
C LYS A 29 -3.62 20.43 19.58
N VAL A 30 -2.31 20.43 19.43
CA VAL A 30 -1.38 21.44 19.97
C VAL A 30 -0.46 21.91 18.85
N SER A 31 -0.02 23.16 18.91
CA SER A 31 0.89 23.76 17.93
C SER A 31 1.90 24.63 18.65
N GLU A 32 3.17 24.46 18.27
CA GLU A 32 4.30 25.10 18.91
C GLU A 32 5.29 25.59 17.84
N ARG A 33 6.09 26.60 18.16
CA ARG A 33 7.11 27.11 17.23
C ARG A 33 8.20 26.06 17.03
N THR A 34 8.61 25.83 15.78
CA THR A 34 9.72 24.91 15.48
C THR A 34 11.04 25.49 15.98
N PRO A 35 11.78 24.79 16.86
CA PRO A 35 13.12 25.20 17.26
C PRO A 35 14.10 25.17 16.08
N MET A 36 15.18 25.97 16.15
CA MET A 36 16.23 25.94 15.13
C MET A 36 17.21 24.78 15.31
N GLU A 37 17.41 24.35 16.56
CA GLU A 37 18.33 23.27 16.92
C GLU A 37 17.62 21.92 16.93
N ALA A 38 18.19 20.92 16.26
CA ALA A 38 17.60 19.60 16.10
C ALA A 38 17.32 18.87 17.44
N SER A 39 18.21 19.00 18.42
CA SER A 39 18.01 18.42 19.77
C SER A 39 16.81 19.03 20.50
N GLN A 40 16.53 20.33 20.28
CA GLN A 40 15.38 21.01 20.88
C GLN A 40 14.06 20.57 20.24
N VAL A 41 14.08 20.11 18.99
CA VAL A 41 12.89 19.58 18.30
C VAL A 41 12.41 18.31 18.99
N ILE A 42 13.33 17.41 19.34
CA ILE A 42 13.02 16.16 20.04
C ILE A 42 12.39 16.44 21.41
N GLU A 43 12.98 17.34 22.20
CA GLU A 43 12.41 17.74 23.49
C GLU A 43 11.04 18.40 23.33
N ARG A 44 10.88 19.27 22.33
CA ARG A 44 9.58 19.89 22.03
C ARG A 44 8.52 18.86 21.66
N ILE A 45 8.88 17.85 20.87
CA ILE A 45 7.96 16.75 20.55
C ILE A 45 7.57 15.98 21.82
N LYS A 46 8.52 15.68 22.72
CA LYS A 46 8.21 15.02 23.99
C LYS A 46 7.24 15.82 24.85
N GLU A 47 7.45 17.13 24.97
CA GLU A 47 6.55 18.05 25.68
C GLU A 47 5.14 18.04 25.08
N MET A 48 5.03 18.14 23.75
CA MET A 48 3.74 18.12 23.05
C MET A 48 3.02 16.78 23.22
N VAL A 49 3.73 15.65 23.10
CA VAL A 49 3.16 14.31 23.33
C VAL A 49 2.71 14.16 24.79
N SER A 50 3.47 14.68 25.74
CA SER A 50 3.10 14.69 27.16
C SER A 50 1.82 15.50 27.42
N GLN A 51 1.70 16.70 26.81
CA GLN A 51 0.48 17.52 26.88
C GLN A 51 -0.75 16.84 26.28
N LEU A 52 -0.58 16.10 25.20
CA LEU A 52 -1.67 15.34 24.57
C LEU A 52 -2.10 14.13 25.41
N SER A 53 -1.24 13.63 26.31
CA SER A 53 -1.50 12.49 27.20
C SER A 53 -2.16 11.28 26.50
N PRO A 54 -1.54 10.74 25.43
CA PRO A 54 -2.13 9.64 24.67
C PRO A 54 -2.19 8.34 25.49
N PRO A 55 -3.13 7.42 25.18
CA PRO A 55 -3.15 6.06 25.74
C PRO A 55 -1.80 5.35 25.63
N SER A 56 -1.47 4.43 26.54
CA SER A 56 -0.14 3.78 26.58
C SER A 56 0.21 2.96 25.33
N ASP A 57 -0.78 2.47 24.59
CA ASP A 57 -0.62 1.70 23.35
C ASP A 57 -0.58 2.57 22.08
N ALA A 58 -0.80 3.89 22.20
CA ALA A 58 -0.75 4.81 21.08
C ALA A 58 0.64 4.86 20.45
N ARG A 59 0.66 4.79 19.12
CA ARG A 59 1.85 4.97 18.27
C ARG A 59 1.98 6.42 17.84
N VAL A 60 3.17 6.82 17.42
CA VAL A 60 3.44 8.19 16.97
C VAL A 60 3.93 8.16 15.53
N GLY A 61 3.28 8.93 14.66
CA GLY A 61 3.78 9.19 13.32
C GLY A 61 4.27 10.62 13.22
N VAL A 62 5.36 10.82 12.48
CA VAL A 62 6.05 12.09 12.34
C VAL A 62 6.28 12.38 10.86
N GLY A 63 5.59 13.41 10.35
CA GLY A 63 5.86 14.01 9.04
C GLY A 63 6.99 15.02 9.17
N ILE A 64 8.00 14.90 8.31
CA ILE A 64 9.15 15.81 8.29
C ILE A 64 9.38 16.41 6.90
N PRO A 65 9.95 17.62 6.81
CA PRO A 65 10.31 18.19 5.53
C PRO A 65 11.58 17.51 5.01
N GLY A 66 11.58 17.18 3.73
CA GLY A 66 12.72 16.56 3.05
C GLY A 66 12.56 15.06 2.82
N ARG A 67 13.67 14.31 2.85
CA ARG A 67 13.74 12.93 2.34
C ARG A 67 13.91 11.95 3.50
N VAL A 68 13.11 10.90 3.49
CA VAL A 68 13.14 9.82 4.49
C VAL A 68 13.29 8.49 3.76
N ASP A 69 14.18 7.63 4.26
CA ASP A 69 14.15 6.21 3.96
C ASP A 69 13.29 5.52 5.03
N VAL A 70 12.04 5.24 4.67
CA VAL A 70 11.03 4.69 5.59
C VAL A 70 11.36 3.26 6.00
N ALA A 71 12.06 2.49 5.15
CA ALA A 71 12.43 1.11 5.47
C ALA A 71 13.44 1.04 6.62
N SER A 72 14.31 2.05 6.73
CA SER A 72 15.33 2.16 7.78
C SER A 72 15.00 3.23 8.83
N ASN A 73 13.84 3.89 8.74
CA ASN A 73 13.47 5.07 9.55
C ASN A 73 14.55 6.18 9.57
N THR A 74 15.33 6.30 8.49
CA THR A 74 16.47 7.23 8.43
C THR A 74 16.09 8.51 7.69
N ILE A 75 16.44 9.65 8.27
CA ILE A 75 16.28 10.96 7.64
C ILE A 75 17.47 11.20 6.71
N LEU A 76 17.22 11.24 5.40
CA LEU A 76 18.26 11.42 4.37
C LEU A 76 18.59 12.90 4.11
N SER A 77 17.66 13.80 4.42
CA SER A 77 17.85 15.26 4.39
C SER A 77 16.64 15.93 5.02
N GLY A 78 16.81 16.82 6.00
CA GLY A 78 15.68 17.45 6.71
C GLY A 78 15.26 18.85 6.19
N GLY A 79 15.63 19.18 4.96
CA GLY A 79 15.28 20.49 4.36
C GLY A 79 15.85 21.65 5.19
N ILE A 80 14.97 22.42 5.84
CA ILE A 80 15.33 23.60 6.64
C ILE A 80 15.85 23.24 8.05
N LEU A 81 15.53 22.04 8.56
CA LEU A 81 16.07 21.50 9.81
C LEU A 81 17.05 20.37 9.50
N ASN A 82 18.31 20.48 9.94
CA ASN A 82 19.25 19.38 9.73
C ASN A 82 19.03 18.25 10.77
N LEU A 83 18.04 17.40 10.52
CA LEU A 83 17.78 16.18 11.31
C LEU A 83 18.52 14.94 10.77
N ALA A 84 19.26 15.06 9.66
CA ALA A 84 19.86 13.91 8.97
C ALA A 84 21.08 13.32 9.69
N ASP A 85 21.76 14.13 10.50
CA ASP A 85 22.94 13.70 11.27
C ASP A 85 22.59 13.04 12.62
N MET A 86 21.30 12.76 12.85
CA MET A 86 20.78 12.24 14.11
C MET A 86 20.00 10.95 13.90
N ASP A 87 20.05 10.07 14.91
CA ASP A 87 19.20 8.88 14.99
C ASP A 87 17.82 9.25 15.53
N PHE A 88 17.15 10.15 14.82
CA PHE A 88 15.95 10.87 15.27
C PHE A 88 14.82 9.94 15.71
N ALA A 89 14.54 8.90 14.94
CA ALA A 89 13.48 7.94 15.26
C ALA A 89 13.79 7.18 16.55
N ASN A 90 15.00 6.63 16.70
CA ASN A 90 15.37 5.88 17.90
C ASN A 90 15.47 6.77 19.15
N GLU A 91 15.91 8.01 19.01
CA GLU A 91 15.92 8.97 20.13
C GLU A 91 14.50 9.30 20.62
N LEU A 92 13.55 9.48 19.69
CA LEU A 92 12.14 9.65 20.03
C LEU A 92 11.54 8.38 20.63
N GLU A 93 11.82 7.20 20.06
CA GLU A 93 11.35 5.92 20.60
C GLU A 93 11.81 5.72 22.04
N LYS A 94 13.10 5.94 22.32
CA LYS A 94 13.67 5.84 23.68
C LYS A 94 13.04 6.86 24.63
N GLY A 95 12.83 8.08 24.17
CA GLY A 95 12.32 9.16 25.00
C GLY A 95 10.81 9.08 25.28
N LEU A 96 10.03 8.49 24.37
CA LEU A 96 8.58 8.37 24.50
C LEU A 96 8.13 6.98 24.95
N GLY A 97 8.96 5.96 24.80
CA GLY A 97 8.60 4.56 25.06
C GLY A 97 7.54 4.03 24.09
N ARG A 98 7.49 4.57 22.87
CA ARG A 98 6.42 4.33 21.88
C ARG A 98 7.05 4.11 20.51
N SER A 99 6.43 3.25 19.70
CA SER A 99 6.85 3.04 18.31
C SER A 99 6.67 4.33 17.49
N ILE A 100 7.70 4.67 16.72
CA ILE A 100 7.75 5.85 15.87
C ILE A 100 7.71 5.45 14.39
N VAL A 101 6.89 6.15 13.61
CA VAL A 101 6.94 6.14 12.14
C VAL A 101 7.41 7.50 11.67
N VAL A 102 8.46 7.54 10.84
CA VAL A 102 8.92 8.79 10.21
C VAL A 102 8.63 8.72 8.72
N GLU A 103 8.15 9.81 8.15
CA GLU A 103 7.82 9.92 6.73
C GLU A 103 7.95 11.38 6.26
N ASN A 104 8.01 11.57 4.95
CA ASN A 104 7.90 12.90 4.37
C ASN A 104 6.52 13.55 4.64
N ASP A 105 6.51 14.85 4.92
CA ASP A 105 5.32 15.69 5.14
C ASP A 105 4.27 15.60 4.02
N CYS A 106 4.69 15.59 2.75
CA CYS A 106 3.79 15.49 1.61
C CYS A 106 3.18 14.10 1.48
N SER A 107 3.94 13.05 1.80
CA SER A 107 3.44 11.69 1.90
C SER A 107 2.37 11.57 2.99
N MET A 108 2.58 12.19 4.16
CA MET A 108 1.55 12.24 5.20
C MET A 108 0.31 12.98 4.73
N ALA A 109 0.46 14.16 4.13
CA ALA A 109 -0.68 14.89 3.57
C ALA A 109 -1.45 14.05 2.54
N LEU A 110 -0.75 13.29 1.68
CA LEU A 110 -1.38 12.40 0.71
C LEU A 110 -2.09 11.20 1.37
N ILE A 111 -1.54 10.63 2.45
CA ILE A 111 -2.24 9.60 3.25
C ILE A 111 -3.57 10.14 3.77
N ALA A 112 -3.60 11.37 4.26
CA ALA A 112 -4.82 12.00 4.73
C ALA A 112 -5.82 12.22 3.58
N GLU A 113 -5.39 12.80 2.47
CA GLU A 113 -6.25 13.09 1.31
C GLU A 113 -6.81 11.82 0.65
N THR A 114 -6.03 10.73 0.60
CA THR A 114 -6.51 9.43 0.09
C THR A 114 -7.48 8.75 1.03
N ARG A 115 -7.41 9.02 2.33
CA ARG A 115 -8.30 8.42 3.33
C ARG A 115 -9.60 9.20 3.49
N LEU A 116 -9.52 10.52 3.55
CA LEU A 116 -10.60 11.40 4.01
C LEU A 116 -10.94 12.54 3.05
N GLY A 117 -10.01 12.94 2.19
CA GLY A 117 -10.13 14.15 1.38
C GLY A 117 -10.36 13.91 -0.10
N ALA A 118 -9.77 14.79 -0.92
CA ALA A 118 -10.03 14.93 -2.35
C ALA A 118 -9.67 13.68 -3.18
N ALA A 119 -8.78 12.82 -2.65
CA ALA A 119 -8.30 11.61 -3.30
C ALA A 119 -9.01 10.33 -2.82
N LYS A 120 -10.05 10.45 -1.99
CA LYS A 120 -10.78 9.29 -1.47
C LYS A 120 -11.38 8.43 -2.58
N GLY A 121 -11.04 7.14 -2.58
CA GLY A 121 -11.55 6.15 -3.52
C GLY A 121 -10.67 5.93 -4.76
N PHE A 122 -9.69 6.80 -5.02
CA PHE A 122 -8.73 6.63 -6.11
C PHE A 122 -7.55 5.75 -5.69
N GLN A 123 -6.90 5.10 -6.66
CA GLN A 123 -5.82 4.13 -6.40
C GLN A 123 -4.45 4.70 -6.78
N CYS A 124 -4.35 5.33 -7.95
CA CYS A 124 -3.15 6.00 -8.43
C CYS A 124 -3.32 7.52 -8.27
N VAL A 125 -2.59 8.11 -7.34
CA VAL A 125 -2.75 9.52 -6.95
C VAL A 125 -1.40 10.19 -6.89
N ALA A 126 -1.27 11.37 -7.46
CA ALA A 126 -0.16 12.27 -7.18
C ALA A 126 -0.63 13.46 -6.35
N MET A 127 0.23 13.96 -5.48
CA MET A 127 -0.01 15.21 -4.76
C MET A 127 1.20 16.11 -4.88
N LEU A 128 0.95 17.40 -5.15
CA LEU A 128 1.94 18.45 -4.98
C LEU A 128 1.50 19.37 -3.86
N THR A 129 2.40 19.66 -2.92
CA THR A 129 2.20 20.68 -1.90
C THR A 129 2.88 21.95 -2.34
N ILE A 130 2.13 23.03 -2.50
CA ILE A 130 2.64 24.32 -3.00
C ILE A 130 2.59 25.31 -1.85
N GLY A 131 3.78 25.68 -1.36
CA GLY A 131 3.97 26.61 -0.24
C GLY A 131 5.20 27.47 -0.50
N THR A 132 6.07 27.65 0.50
CA THR A 132 7.37 28.32 0.29
C THR A 132 8.20 27.65 -0.81
N GLY A 133 8.20 26.31 -0.82
CA GLY A 133 8.74 25.45 -1.88
C GLY A 133 7.64 24.62 -2.55
N ILE A 134 8.05 23.56 -3.26
CA ILE A 134 7.12 22.55 -3.78
C ILE A 134 7.58 21.17 -3.32
N GLY A 135 6.73 20.50 -2.55
CA GLY A 135 6.89 19.09 -2.23
C GLY A 135 5.99 18.22 -3.10
N GLY A 136 6.11 16.90 -2.94
CA GLY A 136 5.20 15.99 -3.59
C GLY A 136 5.21 14.59 -3.00
N ALA A 137 4.20 13.82 -3.39
CA ALA A 137 4.09 12.42 -3.08
C ALA A 137 3.29 11.71 -4.16
N VAL A 138 3.47 10.40 -4.28
CA VAL A 138 2.69 9.53 -5.16
C VAL A 138 2.19 8.37 -4.33
N ALA A 139 0.93 7.98 -4.53
CA ALA A 139 0.34 6.78 -4.00
C ALA A 139 -0.11 5.89 -5.17
N ASN A 140 0.13 4.59 -5.06
CA ASN A 140 -0.37 3.60 -6.00
C ASN A 140 -0.99 2.43 -5.22
N ASN A 141 -2.15 1.95 -5.63
CA ASN A 141 -2.94 0.94 -4.91
C ASN A 141 -3.16 1.31 -3.43
N GLY A 142 -3.40 2.60 -3.16
CA GLY A 142 -3.64 3.13 -1.81
C GLY A 142 -2.42 3.11 -0.88
N ARG A 143 -1.20 2.93 -1.42
CA ARG A 143 0.05 2.95 -0.66
C ARG A 143 1.00 4.01 -1.21
N ILE A 144 1.71 4.72 -0.32
CA ILE A 144 2.75 5.67 -0.73
C ILE A 144 3.85 4.93 -1.50
N CYS A 145 4.29 5.54 -2.60
CA CYS A 145 5.42 5.06 -3.38
C CYS A 145 6.72 5.60 -2.78
N HIS A 146 7.57 4.71 -2.24
CA HIS A 146 8.91 5.07 -1.74
C HIS A 146 10.03 4.88 -2.77
N GLY A 147 9.77 4.15 -3.86
CA GLY A 147 10.80 3.81 -4.85
C GLY A 147 11.94 3.01 -4.22
N ARG A 148 13.19 3.27 -4.63
CA ARG A 148 14.37 2.65 -3.99
C ARG A 148 14.62 3.18 -2.57
N MET A 149 14.35 4.46 -2.33
CA MET A 149 14.59 5.13 -1.03
C MET A 149 13.70 6.35 -0.81
N ASN A 150 13.45 7.19 -1.83
CA ASN A 150 12.74 8.47 -1.67
C ASN A 150 12.02 8.96 -2.95
N ALA A 151 11.09 8.19 -3.47
CA ALA A 151 10.23 8.62 -4.58
C ALA A 151 9.28 9.77 -4.19
N GLY A 152 8.57 10.32 -5.17
CA GLY A 152 7.62 11.41 -4.94
C GLY A 152 8.22 12.81 -4.84
N GLN A 153 9.50 13.01 -5.16
CA GLN A 153 10.16 14.34 -5.14
C GLN A 153 9.73 15.24 -6.33
N LEU A 154 8.42 15.47 -6.48
CA LEU A 154 7.78 16.08 -7.66
C LEU A 154 8.17 17.54 -7.86
N GLY A 155 8.52 18.27 -6.78
CA GLY A 155 9.04 19.64 -6.85
C GLY A 155 10.36 19.77 -7.61
N HIS A 156 11.07 18.66 -7.81
CA HIS A 156 12.36 18.61 -8.50
C HIS A 156 12.27 18.09 -9.94
N ILE A 157 11.06 17.93 -10.49
CA ILE A 157 10.85 17.69 -11.93
C ILE A 157 11.38 18.91 -12.70
N SER A 158 12.29 18.68 -13.65
CA SER A 158 12.81 19.75 -14.50
C SER A 158 11.78 20.11 -15.58
N VAL A 159 11.45 21.39 -15.68
CA VAL A 159 10.50 21.95 -16.64
C VAL A 159 11.16 22.95 -17.60
N ALA A 160 12.44 23.26 -17.39
CA ALA A 160 13.25 24.09 -18.27
C ALA A 160 14.74 23.74 -18.15
N GLN A 161 15.39 23.37 -19.26
CA GLN A 161 16.82 22.98 -19.24
C GLN A 161 17.75 24.13 -18.76
N ASN A 162 17.43 25.36 -19.14
CA ASN A 162 18.19 26.57 -18.79
C ASN A 162 17.53 27.39 -17.67
N GLY A 163 16.82 26.72 -16.75
CA GLY A 163 16.15 27.37 -15.64
C GLY A 163 17.08 27.74 -14.47
N PRO A 164 16.55 28.41 -13.43
CA PRO A 164 17.29 28.76 -12.23
C PRO A 164 17.89 27.53 -11.53
N LEU A 165 18.99 27.73 -10.80
CA LEU A 165 19.56 26.70 -9.93
C LEU A 165 18.58 26.39 -8.78
N CYS A 166 18.26 25.11 -8.60
CA CYS A 166 17.47 24.61 -7.49
C CYS A 166 18.39 24.22 -6.32
N ALA A 167 17.86 24.28 -5.10
CA ALA A 167 18.57 23.81 -3.91
C ALA A 167 18.99 22.34 -3.97
N CYS A 168 18.33 21.52 -4.81
CA CYS A 168 18.74 20.13 -5.05
C CYS A 168 20.00 19.99 -5.94
N GLY A 169 20.56 21.09 -6.45
CA GLY A 169 21.74 21.13 -7.31
C GLY A 169 21.46 21.02 -8.81
N ARG A 170 20.21 20.77 -9.22
CA ARG A 170 19.80 20.76 -10.63
C ARG A 170 19.32 22.14 -11.10
N THR A 171 19.18 22.32 -12.41
CA THR A 171 18.59 23.53 -12.99
C THR A 171 17.15 23.30 -13.46
N GLY A 172 16.35 24.34 -13.28
CA GLY A 172 14.98 24.42 -13.81
C GLY A 172 13.99 23.43 -13.25
N CYS A 173 14.16 23.01 -12.00
CA CYS A 173 13.11 22.33 -11.25
C CYS A 173 11.86 23.21 -11.13
N ILE A 174 10.67 22.61 -11.22
CA ILE A 174 9.40 23.32 -11.08
C ILE A 174 9.33 24.19 -9.82
N GLU A 175 9.88 23.74 -8.69
CA GLU A 175 9.92 24.54 -7.45
C GLU A 175 10.49 25.94 -7.68
N THR A 176 11.49 26.08 -8.56
CA THR A 176 12.13 27.36 -8.85
C THR A 176 11.22 28.31 -9.63
N PHE A 177 10.14 27.83 -10.24
CA PHE A 177 9.21 28.62 -11.06
C PHE A 177 7.82 28.78 -10.45
N SER A 178 7.34 27.75 -9.74
CA SER A 178 5.94 27.60 -9.35
C SER A 178 5.73 27.48 -7.84
N SER A 179 6.76 27.65 -7.01
CA SER A 179 6.61 27.79 -5.56
C SER A 179 6.06 29.18 -5.18
N GLY A 180 5.69 29.37 -3.92
CA GLY A 180 5.34 30.69 -3.37
C GLY A 180 6.53 31.65 -3.35
N THR A 181 7.75 31.15 -3.16
CA THR A 181 8.97 31.96 -3.31
C THR A 181 9.14 32.44 -4.75
N ALA A 182 8.89 31.56 -5.72
CA ALA A 182 8.94 31.92 -7.14
C ALA A 182 7.81 32.90 -7.53
N LEU A 183 6.59 32.72 -6.99
CA LEU A 183 5.48 33.64 -7.20
C LEU A 183 5.83 35.07 -6.75
N ARG A 184 6.37 35.22 -5.54
CA ARG A 184 6.81 36.53 -5.03
C ARG A 184 7.89 37.15 -5.92
N ARG A 185 8.81 36.34 -6.45
CA ARG A 185 9.83 36.83 -7.40
C ARG A 185 9.20 37.34 -8.70
N HIS A 186 8.22 36.62 -9.25
CA HIS A 186 7.48 37.05 -10.44
C HIS A 186 6.70 38.35 -10.18
N MET A 187 6.04 38.46 -9.01
CA MET A 187 5.36 39.69 -8.58
C MET A 187 6.31 40.88 -8.53
N ASN A 188 7.48 40.71 -7.91
CA ASN A 188 8.49 41.78 -7.82
C ASN A 188 8.98 42.21 -9.21
N ALA A 189 9.22 41.25 -10.11
CA ALA A 189 9.66 41.54 -11.47
C ALA A 189 8.60 42.29 -12.30
N ALA A 190 7.32 42.08 -12.00
CA ALA A 190 6.19 42.79 -12.62
C ALA A 190 5.82 44.11 -11.92
N GLY A 191 6.58 44.56 -10.91
CA GLY A 191 6.28 45.78 -10.17
C GLY A 191 5.17 45.67 -9.12
N LEU A 192 4.74 44.45 -8.78
CA LEU A 192 3.66 44.15 -7.82
C LEU A 192 4.19 43.73 -6.44
N ALA A 193 5.34 44.27 -6.02
CA ALA A 193 6.02 43.87 -4.79
C ALA A 193 5.23 44.18 -3.50
N ALA A 194 4.42 45.24 -3.52
CA ALA A 194 3.57 45.64 -2.39
C ALA A 194 2.20 44.95 -2.39
N THR A 195 1.86 44.25 -3.47
CA THR A 195 0.57 43.56 -3.64
C THR A 195 0.60 42.23 -2.91
N SER A 196 -0.51 41.85 -2.28
CA SER A 196 -0.64 40.51 -1.69
C SER A 196 -0.88 39.44 -2.77
N VAL A 197 -0.62 38.18 -2.45
CA VAL A 197 -0.92 37.08 -3.40
C VAL A 197 -2.41 37.07 -3.76
N SER A 198 -3.33 37.23 -2.78
CA SER A 198 -4.78 37.26 -3.06
C SER A 198 -5.15 38.38 -4.03
N GLU A 199 -4.61 39.58 -3.81
CA GLU A 199 -4.85 40.74 -4.68
C GLU A 199 -4.34 40.50 -6.10
N VAL A 200 -3.20 39.85 -6.30
CA VAL A 200 -2.72 39.50 -7.66
C VAL A 200 -3.73 38.60 -8.38
N PHE A 201 -4.30 37.61 -7.68
CA PHE A 201 -5.33 36.76 -8.28
C PHE A 201 -6.62 37.52 -8.61
N GLU A 202 -7.04 38.43 -7.74
CA GLU A 202 -8.20 39.29 -7.97
C GLU A 202 -7.97 40.23 -9.16
N MET A 203 -6.82 40.90 -9.20
CA MET A 203 -6.40 41.75 -10.32
C MET A 203 -6.40 40.98 -11.65
N ALA A 204 -5.86 39.76 -11.67
CA ALA A 204 -5.87 38.91 -12.85
C ALA A 204 -7.30 38.54 -13.28
N ALA A 205 -8.19 38.23 -12.33
CA ALA A 205 -9.60 37.96 -12.60
C ALA A 205 -10.34 39.16 -13.21
N PHE A 206 -9.91 40.38 -12.89
CA PHE A 206 -10.38 41.62 -13.52
C PHE A 206 -9.60 42.04 -14.78
N GLY A 207 -8.74 41.16 -15.30
CA GLY A 207 -8.04 41.36 -16.58
C GLY A 207 -6.78 42.23 -16.51
N ASN A 208 -6.24 42.51 -15.32
CA ASN A 208 -4.98 43.27 -15.21
C ASN A 208 -3.82 42.53 -15.89
N ALA A 209 -3.09 43.24 -16.75
CA ALA A 209 -2.05 42.64 -17.61
C ALA A 209 -0.82 42.17 -16.82
N GLU A 210 -0.38 42.95 -15.83
CA GLU A 210 0.78 42.62 -15.00
C GLU A 210 0.49 41.37 -14.15
N ALA A 211 -0.67 41.31 -13.51
CA ALA A 211 -1.11 40.17 -12.71
C ALA A 211 -1.27 38.91 -13.56
N ASN A 212 -1.85 39.02 -14.75
CA ASN A 212 -1.94 37.91 -15.71
C ASN A 212 -0.55 37.40 -16.14
N SER A 213 0.40 38.31 -16.39
CA SER A 213 1.78 37.95 -16.70
C SER A 213 2.46 37.18 -15.56
N VAL A 214 2.26 37.63 -14.32
CA VAL A 214 2.75 36.94 -13.11
C VAL A 214 2.18 35.53 -13.00
N LEU A 215 0.85 35.38 -13.12
CA LEU A 215 0.22 34.06 -13.04
C LEU A 215 0.64 33.15 -14.19
N HIS A 216 0.83 33.69 -15.39
CA HIS A 216 1.31 32.91 -16.53
C HIS A 216 2.73 32.38 -16.30
N ALA A 217 3.65 33.22 -15.83
CA ALA A 217 5.01 32.82 -15.50
C ALA A 217 5.09 31.79 -14.35
N TRP A 218 4.10 31.82 -13.45
CA TRP A 218 4.00 30.91 -12.31
C TRP A 218 3.35 29.56 -12.67
N VAL A 219 2.29 29.56 -13.48
CA VAL A 219 1.43 28.39 -13.75
C VAL A 219 1.85 27.61 -14.99
N SER A 220 2.38 28.27 -16.02
CA SER A 220 2.81 27.56 -17.24
C SER A 220 3.84 26.45 -16.94
N PRO A 221 4.86 26.67 -16.08
CA PRO A 221 5.81 25.61 -15.72
C PRO A 221 5.15 24.53 -14.83
N LEU A 222 4.14 24.90 -14.02
CA LEU A 222 3.35 23.95 -13.26
C LEU A 222 2.61 22.99 -14.18
N ARG A 223 1.91 23.49 -15.21
CA ARG A 223 1.23 22.66 -16.21
C ARG A 223 2.17 21.64 -16.85
N VAL A 224 3.37 22.06 -17.25
CA VAL A 224 4.38 21.16 -17.85
C VAL A 224 4.76 20.03 -16.88
N ALA A 225 4.93 20.31 -15.59
CA ALA A 225 5.22 19.24 -14.64
C ALA A 225 4.02 18.29 -14.46
N LEU A 226 2.79 18.80 -14.47
CA LEU A 226 1.59 17.96 -14.37
C LEU A 226 1.45 17.04 -15.59
N ASP A 227 1.77 17.54 -16.80
CA ASP A 227 1.87 16.73 -18.01
C ASP A 227 2.95 15.64 -17.88
N ASN A 228 4.12 15.99 -17.35
CA ASN A 228 5.19 15.02 -17.11
C ASN A 228 4.77 13.94 -16.09
N ILE A 229 4.06 14.32 -15.03
CA ILE A 229 3.53 13.37 -14.03
C ILE A 229 2.52 12.44 -14.70
N ALA A 230 1.58 12.98 -15.48
CA ALA A 230 0.62 12.19 -16.24
C ALA A 230 1.32 11.19 -17.17
N ALA A 231 2.32 11.63 -17.92
CA ALA A 231 3.09 10.76 -18.82
C ALA A 231 3.90 9.68 -18.08
N THR A 232 4.25 9.91 -16.81
CA THR A 232 5.11 8.99 -16.05
C THR A 232 4.32 7.92 -15.31
N ILE A 233 3.18 8.28 -14.69
CA ILE A 233 2.45 7.38 -13.79
C ILE A 233 0.95 7.26 -14.09
N ASP A 234 0.43 8.04 -15.05
CA ASP A 234 -0.99 8.06 -15.44
C ASP A 234 -1.96 8.05 -14.24
N PRO A 235 -1.93 9.10 -13.38
CA PRO A 235 -2.69 9.07 -12.14
C PRO A 235 -4.18 9.32 -12.40
N ASP A 236 -5.04 8.66 -11.61
CA ASP A 236 -6.49 8.92 -11.60
C ASP A 236 -6.77 10.39 -11.29
N ILE A 237 -5.98 10.95 -10.36
CA ILE A 237 -6.13 12.32 -9.87
C ILE A 237 -4.79 12.90 -9.39
N ILE A 238 -4.62 14.20 -9.64
CA ILE A 238 -3.55 15.03 -9.08
C ILE A 238 -4.17 16.02 -8.10
N VAL A 239 -3.76 15.94 -6.84
CA VAL A 239 -4.20 16.83 -5.76
C VAL A 239 -3.18 17.94 -5.54
N LEU A 240 -3.64 19.18 -5.50
CA LEU A 240 -2.83 20.36 -5.22
C LEU A 240 -3.11 20.86 -3.81
N GLY A 241 -2.17 20.60 -2.90
CA GLY A 241 -2.22 21.00 -1.51
C GLY A 241 -1.24 22.12 -1.16
N GLY A 242 -1.04 22.34 0.14
CA GLY A 242 -0.25 23.45 0.68
C GLY A 242 -0.97 24.80 0.58
N GLY A 243 -0.37 25.84 1.17
CA GLY A 243 -0.99 27.16 1.31
C GLY A 243 -1.37 27.85 -0.01
N LEU A 244 -0.82 27.40 -1.14
CA LEU A 244 -1.14 27.91 -2.48
C LEU A 244 -1.83 26.87 -3.38
N GLY A 245 -2.17 25.69 -2.87
CA GLY A 245 -2.75 24.59 -3.67
C GLY A 245 -4.08 24.95 -4.34
N SER A 246 -5.01 25.54 -3.59
CA SER A 246 -6.30 26.02 -4.13
C SER A 246 -6.11 27.13 -5.16
N ALA A 247 -5.19 28.05 -4.91
CA ALA A 247 -4.85 29.13 -5.82
C ALA A 247 -4.25 28.59 -7.14
N ALA A 248 -3.37 27.59 -7.06
CA ALA A 248 -2.80 26.90 -8.21
C ALA A 248 -3.86 26.13 -9.02
N ALA A 249 -4.76 25.39 -8.36
CA ALA A 249 -5.86 24.68 -9.01
C ALA A 249 -6.77 25.65 -9.77
N ARG A 250 -7.11 26.80 -9.16
CA ARG A 250 -7.88 27.86 -9.81
C ARG A 250 -7.13 28.43 -11.01
N ALA A 251 -5.85 28.74 -10.87
CA ALA A 251 -5.05 29.32 -11.94
C ALA A 251 -4.92 28.38 -13.16
N LEU A 252 -4.75 27.07 -12.90
CA LEU A 252 -4.64 26.04 -13.93
C LEU A 252 -5.89 25.90 -14.80
N SER A 253 -7.06 26.36 -14.36
CA SER A 253 -8.27 26.37 -15.20
C SER A 253 -8.09 27.18 -16.49
N GLY A 254 -7.20 28.18 -16.50
CA GLY A 254 -6.82 28.95 -17.69
C GLY A 254 -5.69 28.33 -18.52
N PHE A 255 -5.15 27.17 -18.11
CA PHE A 255 -3.98 26.50 -18.71
C PHE A 255 -4.32 25.03 -19.00
N PRO A 256 -5.14 24.75 -20.04
CA PRO A 256 -5.52 23.39 -20.38
C PRO A 256 -4.30 22.56 -20.82
N ALA A 257 -4.45 21.23 -20.77
CA ALA A 257 -3.43 20.32 -21.30
C ALA A 257 -3.19 20.63 -22.79
N ALA A 258 -1.91 20.63 -23.19
CA ALA A 258 -1.54 20.91 -24.59
C ALA A 258 -2.03 19.81 -25.55
N ALA A 259 -2.18 18.58 -25.06
CA ALA A 259 -2.65 17.43 -25.82
C ALA A 259 -3.65 16.60 -25.01
N PRO A 260 -4.61 15.91 -25.67
CA PRO A 260 -5.60 15.08 -24.99
C PRO A 260 -5.03 13.79 -24.39
N TRP A 261 -3.76 13.47 -24.68
CA TRP A 261 -3.10 12.26 -24.19
C TRP A 261 -2.82 12.30 -22.68
N PHE A 262 -2.76 13.49 -22.07
CA PHE A 262 -2.35 13.68 -20.68
C PHE A 262 -3.38 14.54 -19.92
N GLN A 263 -4.51 13.92 -19.53
CA GLN A 263 -5.63 14.62 -18.89
C GLN A 263 -6.02 14.02 -17.53
N PRO A 264 -5.10 13.95 -16.55
CA PRO A 264 -5.49 13.56 -15.21
C PRO A 264 -6.45 14.59 -14.62
N ARG A 265 -7.36 14.16 -13.75
CA ARG A 265 -8.20 15.08 -12.98
C ARG A 265 -7.30 15.88 -12.04
N ILE A 266 -7.37 17.22 -12.07
CA ILE A 266 -6.59 18.09 -11.18
C ILE A 266 -7.55 18.80 -10.23
N VAL A 267 -7.31 18.67 -8.92
CA VAL A 267 -8.17 19.27 -7.88
C VAL A 267 -7.35 19.90 -6.76
N ALA A 268 -7.97 20.79 -5.99
CA ALA A 268 -7.40 21.25 -4.74
C ALA A 268 -7.56 20.19 -3.64
N ALA A 269 -6.62 20.16 -2.69
CA ALA A 269 -6.74 19.39 -1.45
C ALA A 269 -7.91 19.88 -0.59
N GLU A 270 -8.54 18.97 0.17
CA GLU A 270 -9.72 19.28 0.99
C GLU A 270 -9.38 19.51 2.47
N LEU A 271 -8.35 18.84 3.00
CA LEU A 271 -8.05 18.82 4.44
C LEU A 271 -7.15 19.98 4.89
N GLY A 272 -6.59 20.73 3.95
CA GLY A 272 -5.80 21.93 4.20
C GLY A 272 -4.63 21.70 5.17
N ASP A 273 -4.53 22.60 6.15
CA ASP A 273 -3.45 22.66 7.14
C ASP A 273 -3.39 21.46 8.09
N ASP A 274 -4.47 20.70 8.20
CA ASP A 274 -4.58 19.55 9.10
C ASP A 274 -4.20 18.22 8.42
N ALA A 275 -3.98 18.22 7.10
CA ALA A 275 -3.62 17.02 6.34
C ALA A 275 -2.35 16.34 6.88
N GLY A 276 -1.33 17.12 7.24
CA GLY A 276 -0.06 16.60 7.76
C GLY A 276 -0.24 15.81 9.06
N ILE A 277 -0.93 16.39 10.06
CA ILE A 277 -1.16 15.73 11.35
C ILE A 277 -2.09 14.52 11.24
N ILE A 278 -3.14 14.59 10.41
CA ILE A 278 -4.06 13.48 10.18
C ILE A 278 -3.31 12.32 9.54
N GLY A 279 -2.56 12.60 8.47
CA GLY A 279 -1.76 11.63 7.75
C GLY A 279 -0.71 10.97 8.63
N ALA A 280 -0.05 11.78 9.46
CA ALA A 280 0.94 11.30 10.43
C ALA A 280 0.33 10.33 11.44
N GLY A 281 -0.87 10.59 11.97
CA GLY A 281 -1.55 9.62 12.83
C GLY A 281 -1.95 8.35 12.07
N LEU A 282 -2.56 8.51 10.89
CA LEU A 282 -3.07 7.41 10.07
C LEU A 282 -1.98 6.44 9.58
N SER A 283 -0.77 6.96 9.31
CA SER A 283 0.35 6.13 8.85
C SER A 283 0.74 5.06 9.88
N THR A 284 0.48 5.28 11.17
CA THR A 284 0.80 4.34 12.25
C THR A 284 -0.19 3.16 12.37
N PHE A 285 -1.40 3.32 11.84
CA PHE A 285 -2.44 2.27 11.82
C PHE A 285 -2.29 1.34 10.63
N THR A 286 -1.71 1.85 9.55
CA THR A 286 -1.24 1.01 8.45
C THR A 286 -0.07 0.22 9.00
N SER A 287 -0.04 -1.11 8.83
CA SER A 287 1.12 -1.87 9.29
C SER A 287 2.35 -1.24 8.62
N ILE A 288 3.25 -0.69 9.44
CA ILE A 288 4.62 -0.45 9.02
C ILE A 288 5.02 -1.77 8.39
N ALA A 289 5.42 -1.72 7.12
CA ALA A 289 5.99 -2.87 6.46
C ALA A 289 7.27 -3.23 7.21
N THR A 290 7.13 -4.04 8.27
CA THR A 290 8.01 -5.18 8.42
C THR A 290 8.11 -5.85 7.06
N SER A 291 9.33 -6.27 6.68
CA SER A 291 9.64 -6.98 5.43
C SER A 291 8.40 -7.67 4.85
N PRO A 292 8.05 -7.45 3.57
CA PRO A 292 6.75 -7.87 3.06
C PRO A 292 6.55 -9.35 3.42
N GLU A 293 5.48 -9.63 4.16
CA GLU A 293 5.26 -10.92 4.79
C GLU A 293 4.85 -11.94 3.74
N LYS A 294 5.46 -13.12 3.78
CA LYS A 294 5.05 -14.27 2.99
C LYS A 294 3.79 -14.86 3.60
N CYS A 295 2.71 -14.90 2.80
CA CYS A 295 1.41 -15.39 3.25
C CYS A 295 1.02 -16.69 2.55
N VAL A 296 0.39 -17.61 3.27
CA VAL A 296 -0.08 -18.88 2.71
C VAL A 296 -1.54 -19.15 3.08
N VAL A 297 -2.39 -19.40 2.08
CA VAL A 297 -3.71 -20.00 2.28
C VAL A 297 -3.60 -21.51 2.21
N LEU A 298 -3.93 -22.19 3.30
CA LEU A 298 -4.06 -23.64 3.40
C LEU A 298 -5.47 -24.04 2.99
N VAL A 299 -5.65 -24.56 1.78
CA VAL A 299 -6.95 -25.10 1.33
C VAL A 299 -7.01 -26.58 1.73
N ASN A 300 -7.59 -26.81 2.91
CA ASN A 300 -7.59 -28.10 3.58
C ASN A 300 -8.91 -28.86 3.38
N GLY A 301 -8.83 -30.18 3.22
CA GLY A 301 -9.97 -31.06 3.16
C GLY A 301 -9.58 -32.49 2.80
N VAL A 302 -10.39 -33.46 3.21
CA VAL A 302 -10.21 -34.86 2.84
C VAL A 302 -10.35 -35.07 1.32
N PRO A 303 -9.86 -36.19 0.74
CA PRO A 303 -10.13 -36.54 -0.65
C PRO A 303 -11.63 -36.47 -0.98
N GLY A 304 -12.00 -35.87 -2.12
CA GLY A 304 -13.41 -35.70 -2.51
C GLY A 304 -14.12 -34.48 -1.91
N SER A 305 -13.48 -33.74 -0.98
CA SER A 305 -14.07 -32.54 -0.35
C SER A 305 -14.39 -31.40 -1.31
N GLY A 306 -13.61 -31.19 -2.37
CA GLY A 306 -13.77 -30.04 -3.27
C GLY A 306 -12.65 -29.00 -3.16
N LYS A 307 -11.69 -29.21 -2.24
CA LYS A 307 -10.51 -28.35 -2.03
C LYS A 307 -9.80 -27.87 -3.30
N SER A 308 -9.60 -28.75 -4.28
CA SER A 308 -8.88 -28.40 -5.52
C SER A 308 -9.69 -27.50 -6.45
N SER A 309 -11.02 -27.53 -6.37
CA SER A 309 -11.88 -26.58 -7.08
C SER A 309 -11.88 -25.22 -6.38
N LEU A 310 -11.98 -25.22 -5.04
CA LEU A 310 -11.89 -24.00 -4.24
C LEU A 310 -10.54 -23.28 -4.42
N ALA A 311 -9.43 -24.01 -4.38
CA ALA A 311 -8.09 -23.46 -4.56
C ALA A 311 -7.91 -22.80 -5.94
N ARG A 312 -8.42 -23.43 -7.01
CA ARG A 312 -8.39 -22.87 -8.37
C ARG A 312 -9.26 -21.64 -8.50
N SER A 313 -10.47 -21.67 -7.95
CA SER A 313 -11.36 -20.51 -7.94
C SER A 313 -10.72 -19.35 -7.18
N LEU A 314 -10.15 -19.61 -6.00
CA LEU A 314 -9.46 -18.60 -5.22
C LEU A 314 -8.29 -17.98 -5.99
N SER A 315 -7.46 -18.81 -6.63
CA SER A 315 -6.36 -18.35 -7.48
C SER A 315 -6.80 -17.42 -8.60
N GLN A 316 -7.94 -17.71 -9.25
CA GLN A 316 -8.49 -16.83 -10.29
C GLN A 316 -8.91 -15.45 -9.75
N HIS A 317 -9.36 -15.38 -8.50
CA HIS A 317 -9.79 -14.13 -7.89
C HIS A 317 -8.62 -13.32 -7.30
N THR A 318 -7.61 -13.99 -6.76
CA THR A 318 -6.48 -13.34 -6.07
C THR A 318 -5.23 -13.19 -6.94
N GLY A 319 -5.12 -13.97 -8.03
CA GLY A 319 -3.89 -14.09 -8.82
C GLY A 319 -2.80 -14.91 -8.15
N TRP A 320 -3.05 -15.52 -6.99
CA TRP A 320 -2.02 -16.23 -6.23
C TRP A 320 -1.77 -17.63 -6.82
N PRO A 321 -0.51 -18.06 -6.97
CA PRO A 321 -0.17 -19.39 -7.47
C PRO A 321 -0.66 -20.50 -6.54
N VAL A 322 -1.17 -21.58 -7.13
CA VAL A 322 -1.59 -22.80 -6.43
C VAL A 322 -0.50 -23.85 -6.48
N LEU A 323 -0.06 -24.29 -5.30
CA LEU A 323 0.83 -25.43 -5.11
C LEU A 323 0.00 -26.58 -4.54
N SER A 324 -0.39 -27.52 -5.40
CA SER A 324 -1.20 -28.66 -4.98
C SER A 324 -0.37 -29.93 -4.84
N LEU A 325 -0.69 -30.73 -3.82
CA LEU A 325 -0.02 -32.01 -3.58
C LEU A 325 -0.14 -32.94 -4.80
N ASP A 326 -1.34 -33.04 -5.35
CA ASP A 326 -1.59 -33.88 -6.53
C ASP A 326 -1.01 -33.26 -7.82
N GLY A 327 -0.87 -31.94 -7.89
CA GLY A 327 -0.23 -31.25 -9.02
C GLY A 327 1.27 -31.54 -9.13
N ILE A 328 1.95 -31.76 -8.01
CA ILE A 328 3.35 -32.21 -8.01
C ILE A 328 3.43 -33.74 -8.14
N LYS A 329 2.60 -34.48 -7.39
CA LYS A 329 2.66 -35.95 -7.31
C LYS A 329 2.27 -36.65 -8.63
N ASN A 330 1.18 -36.22 -9.28
CA ASN A 330 0.63 -36.93 -10.44
C ASN A 330 1.57 -36.96 -11.66
N PRO A 331 2.30 -35.88 -12.01
CA PRO A 331 3.32 -35.95 -13.06
C PRO A 331 4.35 -37.06 -12.84
N PHE A 332 4.80 -37.29 -11.60
CA PHE A 332 5.70 -38.41 -11.31
C PHE A 332 5.04 -39.78 -11.51
N LEU A 333 3.78 -39.94 -11.09
CA LEU A 333 3.04 -41.19 -11.28
C LEU A 333 2.80 -41.55 -12.76
N GLN A 334 2.87 -40.58 -13.68
CA GLN A 334 2.79 -40.85 -15.12
C GLN A 334 4.08 -41.49 -15.68
N HIS A 335 5.21 -41.30 -15.00
CA HIS A 335 6.52 -41.80 -15.43
C HIS A 335 7.02 -42.98 -14.60
N ILE A 336 6.54 -43.14 -13.37
CA ILE A 336 6.94 -44.20 -12.46
C ILE A 336 5.91 -45.33 -12.48
N GLY A 337 6.28 -46.49 -13.03
CA GLY A 337 5.46 -47.70 -13.01
C GLY A 337 5.55 -48.47 -11.68
N ASN A 338 4.63 -49.42 -11.45
CA ASN A 338 4.61 -50.32 -10.28
C ASN A 338 4.62 -49.61 -8.91
N VAL A 339 3.79 -48.58 -8.76
CA VAL A 339 3.66 -47.83 -7.51
C VAL A 339 2.76 -48.58 -6.53
N ASP A 340 3.36 -49.09 -5.44
CA ASP A 340 2.61 -49.62 -4.31
C ASP A 340 2.15 -48.50 -3.34
N ARG A 341 1.42 -48.88 -2.29
CA ARG A 341 0.87 -47.93 -1.32
C ARG A 341 1.97 -47.23 -0.52
N GLU A 342 3.08 -47.90 -0.24
CA GLU A 342 4.20 -47.32 0.52
C GLU A 342 4.94 -46.28 -0.31
N PHE A 343 5.23 -46.59 -1.57
CA PHE A 343 5.83 -45.67 -2.52
C PHE A 343 4.94 -44.45 -2.77
N ASN A 344 3.62 -44.63 -2.93
CA ASN A 344 2.70 -43.50 -3.07
C ASN A 344 2.76 -42.58 -1.84
N ARG A 345 2.81 -43.16 -0.63
CA ARG A 345 2.93 -42.38 0.61
C ARG A 345 4.25 -41.60 0.67
N THR A 346 5.35 -42.24 0.27
CA THR A 346 6.67 -41.59 0.17
C THR A 346 6.66 -40.45 -0.84
N LEU A 347 6.07 -40.67 -2.01
CA LEU A 347 5.92 -39.64 -3.04
C LEU A 347 5.02 -38.48 -2.56
N GLY A 348 3.98 -38.77 -1.77
CA GLY A 348 3.17 -37.76 -1.10
C GLY A 348 4.01 -36.89 -0.15
N LYS A 349 4.85 -37.50 0.70
CA LYS A 349 5.75 -36.75 1.59
C LYS A 349 6.77 -35.92 0.81
N ALA A 350 7.37 -36.48 -0.24
CA ALA A 350 8.32 -35.77 -1.10
C ALA A 350 7.66 -34.59 -1.83
N SER A 351 6.45 -34.78 -2.34
CA SER A 351 5.67 -33.72 -3.00
C SER A 351 5.35 -32.59 -2.01
N TYR A 352 4.99 -32.95 -0.78
CA TYR A 352 4.73 -31.99 0.28
C TYR A 352 5.98 -31.18 0.65
N GLN A 353 7.13 -31.84 0.80
CA GLN A 353 8.42 -31.17 1.01
C GLN A 353 8.78 -30.24 -0.14
N ALA A 354 8.53 -30.64 -1.40
CA ALA A 354 8.80 -29.81 -2.56
C ALA A 354 7.99 -28.50 -2.57
N ILE A 355 6.71 -28.55 -2.17
CA ILE A 355 5.87 -27.35 -2.00
C ILE A 355 6.54 -26.37 -1.05
N TRP A 356 6.91 -26.84 0.15
CA TRP A 356 7.46 -25.97 1.18
C TRP A 356 8.87 -25.48 0.86
N SER A 357 9.69 -26.28 0.16
CA SER A 357 10.97 -25.80 -0.37
C SER A 357 10.78 -24.67 -1.37
N PHE A 358 9.80 -24.77 -2.27
CA PHE A 358 9.49 -23.71 -3.22
C PHE A 358 9.01 -22.44 -2.53
N ILE A 359 8.14 -22.57 -1.51
CA ILE A 359 7.67 -21.42 -0.72
C ILE A 359 8.84 -20.78 0.02
N ARG A 360 9.74 -21.56 0.63
CA ARG A 360 10.92 -21.05 1.32
C ARG A 360 11.80 -20.19 0.42
N ASP A 361 12.08 -20.68 -0.79
CA ASP A 361 13.01 -20.03 -1.72
C ASP A 361 12.36 -18.83 -2.47
N ALA A 362 11.05 -18.61 -2.29
CA ALA A 362 10.35 -17.46 -2.84
C ALA A 362 10.73 -16.14 -2.13
N PRO A 363 10.75 -15.00 -2.86
CA PRO A 363 11.04 -13.68 -2.26
C PRO A 363 10.09 -13.34 -1.11
N PRO A 364 10.52 -12.50 -0.15
CA PRO A 364 9.62 -11.88 0.82
C PRO A 364 8.42 -11.22 0.12
N GLY A 365 7.23 -11.32 0.72
CA GLY A 365 5.98 -10.75 0.19
C GLY A 365 5.23 -11.63 -0.78
N SER A 366 5.75 -12.82 -1.07
CA SER A 366 5.10 -13.78 -1.94
C SER A 366 3.87 -14.39 -1.26
N ASN A 367 2.80 -14.60 -2.03
CA ASN A 367 1.56 -15.20 -1.54
C ASN A 367 1.27 -16.51 -2.26
N PHE A 368 0.90 -17.55 -1.52
CA PHE A 368 0.65 -18.88 -2.07
C PHE A 368 -0.68 -19.46 -1.61
N ILE A 369 -1.25 -20.33 -2.44
CA ILE A 369 -2.37 -21.20 -2.09
C ILE A 369 -1.84 -22.64 -2.08
N VAL A 370 -1.91 -23.32 -0.94
CA VAL A 370 -1.50 -24.72 -0.82
C VAL A 370 -2.73 -25.62 -0.75
N ASP A 371 -2.90 -26.48 -1.75
CA ASP A 371 -4.00 -27.47 -1.82
C ASP A 371 -3.49 -28.85 -1.41
N ALA A 372 -3.84 -29.26 -0.18
CA ALA A 372 -3.50 -30.58 0.36
C ALA A 372 -4.54 -31.04 1.39
N TRP A 373 -4.64 -32.35 1.59
CA TRP A 373 -5.17 -32.88 2.84
C TRP A 373 -4.03 -32.85 3.85
N PHE A 374 -4.06 -31.97 4.86
CA PHE A 374 -2.93 -31.80 5.78
C PHE A 374 -2.86 -32.89 6.87
N GLY A 375 -3.97 -33.56 7.18
CA GLY A 375 -4.04 -34.60 8.21
C GLY A 375 -3.38 -35.95 7.85
N PHE A 376 -2.74 -36.07 6.69
CA PHE A 376 -1.96 -37.27 6.35
C PHE A 376 -0.58 -37.33 7.04
N GLN A 377 -0.15 -36.23 7.66
CA GLN A 377 1.04 -36.13 8.48
C GLN A 377 0.72 -35.46 9.82
N PRO A 378 1.54 -35.70 10.86
CA PRO A 378 1.40 -34.99 12.13
C PRO A 378 1.46 -33.47 11.97
N LYS A 379 0.66 -32.73 12.76
CA LYS A 379 0.55 -31.25 12.69
C LYS A 379 1.91 -30.55 12.78
N ASN A 380 2.79 -31.00 13.68
CA ASN A 380 4.11 -30.42 13.88
C ASN A 380 4.99 -30.44 12.62
N VAL A 381 4.75 -31.36 11.68
CA VAL A 381 5.45 -31.37 10.38
C VAL A 381 5.05 -30.14 9.55
N LEU A 382 3.76 -29.78 9.52
CA LEU A 382 3.29 -28.58 8.84
C LEU A 382 3.80 -27.31 9.54
N GLU A 383 3.75 -27.26 10.87
CA GLU A 383 4.24 -26.12 11.65
C GLU A 383 5.73 -25.85 11.36
N ASN A 384 6.56 -26.90 11.38
CA ASN A 384 7.98 -26.79 11.04
C ASN A 384 8.19 -26.29 9.60
N TYR A 385 7.39 -26.77 8.64
CA TYR A 385 7.51 -26.29 7.26
C TYR A 385 7.09 -24.82 7.09
N ILE A 386 6.05 -24.37 7.79
CA ILE A 386 5.63 -22.97 7.80
C ILE A 386 6.75 -22.09 8.36
N GLU A 387 7.34 -22.51 9.50
CA GLU A 387 8.44 -21.81 10.16
C GLU A 387 9.70 -21.78 9.29
N ASP A 388 10.16 -22.94 8.78
CA ASP A 388 11.34 -23.06 7.91
C ASP A 388 11.19 -22.28 6.60
N ALA A 389 9.97 -22.15 6.09
CA ALA A 389 9.69 -21.39 4.88
C ALA A 389 9.65 -19.87 5.09
N GLY A 390 9.76 -19.41 6.33
CA GLY A 390 9.63 -18.00 6.70
C GLY A 390 8.25 -17.47 6.32
N VAL A 391 7.19 -18.23 6.58
CA VAL A 391 5.80 -17.80 6.38
C VAL A 391 5.30 -17.17 7.67
N GLU A 392 5.06 -15.86 7.63
CA GLU A 392 4.67 -15.09 8.82
C GLU A 392 3.15 -15.16 9.08
N ARG A 393 2.35 -15.38 8.03
CA ARG A 393 0.89 -15.49 8.14
C ARG A 393 0.31 -16.63 7.31
N THR A 394 -0.64 -17.30 7.94
CA THR A 394 -1.40 -18.40 7.35
C THR A 394 -2.89 -18.17 7.55
N ALA A 395 -3.69 -18.71 6.64
CA ALA A 395 -5.14 -18.79 6.77
C ALA A 395 -5.61 -20.14 6.26
N GLU A 396 -6.56 -20.78 6.92
CA GLU A 396 -7.06 -22.09 6.53
C GLU A 396 -8.49 -22.03 5.98
N LEU A 397 -8.68 -22.51 4.76
CA LEU A 397 -10.01 -22.77 4.20
C LEU A 397 -10.35 -24.25 4.41
N TRP A 398 -11.20 -24.53 5.37
CA TRP A 398 -11.64 -25.88 5.69
C TRP A 398 -12.82 -26.31 4.80
N CYS A 399 -12.54 -27.19 3.84
CA CYS A 399 -13.52 -27.74 2.92
C CYS A 399 -14.33 -28.85 3.60
N LYS A 400 -15.39 -28.46 4.31
CA LYS A 400 -16.27 -29.38 5.03
C LYS A 400 -17.23 -30.06 4.06
N VAL A 401 -17.31 -31.39 4.13
CA VAL A 401 -18.23 -32.20 3.34
C VAL A 401 -18.70 -33.40 4.18
N PRO A 402 -19.97 -33.84 4.06
CA PRO A 402 -20.41 -35.11 4.64
C PRO A 402 -19.67 -36.31 4.03
N GLY A 403 -19.38 -37.33 4.83
CA GLY A 403 -18.57 -38.47 4.37
C GLY A 403 -19.19 -39.24 3.22
N ASN A 404 -20.50 -39.43 3.21
CA ASN A 404 -21.21 -40.05 2.08
C ASN A 404 -20.98 -39.30 0.76
N VAL A 405 -21.06 -37.97 0.77
CA VAL A 405 -20.82 -37.12 -0.40
C VAL A 405 -19.36 -37.20 -0.84
N ALA A 406 -18.41 -37.21 0.09
CA ALA A 406 -16.98 -37.39 -0.23
C ALA A 406 -16.73 -38.75 -0.90
N GLY A 407 -17.34 -39.82 -0.37
CA GLY A 407 -17.26 -41.18 -0.89
C GLY A 407 -17.85 -41.31 -2.30
N GLU A 408 -19.04 -40.75 -2.54
CA GLU A 408 -19.67 -40.72 -3.87
C GLU A 408 -18.80 -39.97 -4.89
N ARG A 409 -18.29 -38.79 -4.53
CA ARG A 409 -17.37 -38.01 -5.37
C ARG A 409 -16.09 -38.78 -5.65
N TYR A 410 -15.56 -39.51 -4.67
CA TYR A 410 -14.38 -40.36 -4.86
C TYR A 410 -14.67 -41.51 -5.82
N ALA A 411 -15.78 -42.23 -5.62
CA ALA A 411 -16.20 -43.37 -6.43
C ALA A 411 -16.37 -42.98 -7.92
N SER A 412 -16.98 -41.82 -8.18
CA SER A 412 -17.20 -41.31 -9.55
C SER A 412 -15.89 -41.11 -10.35
N ARG A 413 -14.77 -40.87 -9.66
CA ARG A 413 -13.46 -40.56 -10.27
C ARG A 413 -12.51 -41.76 -10.34
N LEU A 414 -12.91 -42.93 -9.84
CA LEU A 414 -12.04 -44.12 -9.79
C LEU A 414 -11.49 -44.50 -11.17
N LYS A 415 -12.29 -44.35 -12.23
CA LYS A 415 -11.89 -44.69 -13.61
C LYS A 415 -10.86 -43.74 -14.21
N GLU A 416 -10.72 -42.54 -13.65
CA GLU A 416 -9.83 -41.48 -14.15
C GLU A 416 -8.54 -41.36 -13.33
N ARG A 417 -8.41 -42.10 -12.22
CA ARG A 417 -7.23 -42.04 -11.35
C ARG A 417 -6.06 -42.83 -11.93
N LEU A 418 -4.87 -42.24 -11.83
CA LEU A 418 -3.62 -42.90 -12.20
C LEU A 418 -3.36 -44.14 -11.32
N PRO A 419 -2.66 -45.16 -11.85
CA PRO A 419 -2.20 -46.30 -11.08
C PRO A 419 -1.46 -45.86 -9.80
N GLY A 420 -1.76 -46.52 -8.68
CA GLY A 420 -1.15 -46.25 -7.38
C GLY A 420 -2.02 -45.44 -6.40
N HIS A 421 -3.09 -44.77 -6.84
CA HIS A 421 -4.10 -44.24 -5.91
C HIS A 421 -4.97 -45.36 -5.31
N PRO A 422 -5.47 -45.24 -4.06
CA PRO A 422 -6.34 -46.26 -3.47
C PRO A 422 -7.60 -46.51 -4.29
N GLY A 423 -8.01 -47.78 -4.43
CA GLY A 423 -9.19 -48.18 -5.18
C GLY A 423 -10.49 -48.01 -4.41
N ALA A 424 -11.53 -48.73 -4.82
CA ALA A 424 -12.86 -48.67 -4.22
C ALA A 424 -12.86 -49.11 -2.74
N GLU A 425 -11.90 -49.95 -2.34
CA GLU A 425 -11.71 -50.42 -0.97
C GLU A 425 -11.45 -49.29 0.04
N TYR A 426 -10.97 -48.12 -0.40
CA TYR A 426 -10.72 -46.97 0.45
C TYR A 426 -11.96 -46.13 0.74
N ILE A 427 -13.07 -46.32 0.01
CA ILE A 427 -14.25 -45.44 0.13
C ILE A 427 -14.83 -45.46 1.54
N GLN A 428 -14.93 -46.63 2.17
CA GLN A 428 -15.46 -46.72 3.54
C GLN A 428 -14.56 -46.00 4.55
N GLU A 429 -13.25 -46.20 4.44
CA GLU A 429 -12.26 -45.48 5.26
C GLU A 429 -12.36 -43.96 5.05
N LEU A 430 -12.57 -43.52 3.80
CA LEU A 430 -12.73 -42.11 3.46
C LEU A 430 -14.00 -41.49 4.04
N VAL A 431 -15.13 -42.22 4.03
CA VAL A 431 -16.39 -41.75 4.62
C VAL A 431 -16.19 -41.50 6.12
N GLU A 432 -15.62 -42.47 6.84
CA GLU A 432 -15.35 -42.33 8.27
C GLU A 432 -14.34 -41.21 8.56
N LEU A 433 -13.31 -41.07 7.71
CA LEU A 433 -12.33 -39.99 7.82
C LEU A 433 -12.98 -38.63 7.63
N ALA A 434 -13.83 -38.46 6.61
CA ALA A 434 -14.51 -37.21 6.31
C ALA A 434 -15.41 -36.73 7.46
N ASP A 435 -16.10 -37.66 8.12
CA ASP A 435 -17.00 -37.33 9.23
C ASP A 435 -16.25 -36.94 10.52
N ARG A 436 -14.99 -37.37 10.68
CA ARG A 436 -14.16 -37.10 11.88
C ARG A 436 -13.08 -36.05 11.67
N ALA A 437 -12.77 -35.70 10.42
CA ALA A 437 -11.71 -34.77 10.10
C ALA A 437 -12.04 -33.35 10.54
N GLU A 438 -11.04 -32.65 11.05
CA GLU A 438 -11.13 -31.28 11.55
C GLU A 438 -10.07 -30.39 10.87
N PRO A 439 -10.25 -29.05 10.94
CA PRO A 439 -9.20 -28.11 10.53
C PRO A 439 -7.88 -28.40 11.23
N ILE A 440 -6.75 -28.15 10.54
CA ILE A 440 -5.42 -28.41 11.11
C ILE A 440 -5.04 -27.37 12.18
N GLY A 441 -5.60 -26.16 12.09
CA GLY A 441 -5.46 -25.12 13.11
C GLY A 441 -4.04 -24.53 13.17
N CYS A 442 -3.43 -24.30 12.01
CA CYS A 442 -2.15 -23.61 11.86
C CYS A 442 -2.33 -22.13 11.48
N GLY A 443 -3.48 -21.53 11.83
CA GLY A 443 -3.86 -20.13 11.55
C GLY A 443 -5.37 -19.92 11.78
N PRO A 444 -5.90 -18.69 11.58
CA PRO A 444 -7.34 -18.45 11.49
C PRO A 444 -7.96 -19.33 10.40
N PHE A 445 -9.17 -19.84 10.61
CA PHE A 445 -9.84 -20.70 9.64
C PHE A 445 -11.25 -20.24 9.31
N LEU A 446 -11.68 -20.57 8.08
CA LEU A 446 -13.04 -20.40 7.59
C LEU A 446 -13.58 -21.76 7.14
N ILE A 447 -14.79 -22.11 7.59
CA ILE A 447 -15.48 -23.31 7.13
C ILE A 447 -16.16 -22.98 5.80
N VAL A 448 -15.83 -23.75 4.76
CA VAL A 448 -16.46 -23.69 3.45
C VAL A 448 -17.28 -24.96 3.27
N ASP A 449 -18.60 -24.82 3.32
CA ASP A 449 -19.53 -25.93 3.06
C ASP A 449 -19.48 -26.32 1.58
N GLN A 450 -19.04 -27.54 1.31
CA GLN A 450 -18.86 -28.06 -0.05
C GLN A 450 -20.09 -28.84 -0.56
N THR A 451 -21.21 -28.81 0.16
CA THR A 451 -22.50 -29.31 -0.32
C THR A 451 -23.24 -28.31 -1.22
N THR A 452 -22.81 -27.05 -1.21
CA THR A 452 -23.32 -25.96 -2.06
C THR A 452 -22.17 -25.26 -2.78
N ASP A 453 -22.48 -24.42 -3.77
CA ASP A 453 -21.46 -23.62 -4.44
C ASP A 453 -20.89 -22.58 -3.46
N PRO A 454 -19.57 -22.54 -3.24
CA PRO A 454 -18.96 -21.59 -2.31
C PRO A 454 -19.18 -20.13 -2.73
N ASP A 455 -19.57 -19.27 -1.79
CA ASP A 455 -19.55 -17.81 -1.99
C ASP A 455 -18.10 -17.31 -2.04
N MET A 456 -17.57 -17.23 -3.26
CA MET A 456 -16.19 -16.79 -3.48
C MET A 456 -15.94 -15.35 -3.07
N GLN A 457 -16.94 -14.48 -3.12
CA GLN A 457 -16.78 -13.09 -2.69
C GLN A 457 -16.57 -13.02 -1.18
N ALA A 458 -17.35 -13.79 -0.42
CA ALA A 458 -17.17 -13.92 1.02
C ALA A 458 -15.80 -14.51 1.39
N VAL A 459 -15.37 -15.57 0.68
CA VAL A 459 -14.06 -16.19 0.89
C VAL A 459 -12.91 -15.21 0.61
N VAL A 460 -12.96 -14.47 -0.50
CA VAL A 460 -11.92 -13.49 -0.86
C VAL A 460 -11.88 -12.35 0.15
N ASN A 461 -13.04 -11.80 0.54
CA ASN A 461 -13.11 -10.74 1.54
C ASN A 461 -12.49 -11.17 2.87
N TRP A 462 -12.79 -12.37 3.33
CA TRP A 462 -12.20 -12.93 4.55
C TRP A 462 -10.67 -13.06 4.43
N ILE A 463 -10.15 -13.53 3.30
CA ILE A 463 -8.70 -13.60 3.04
C ILE A 463 -8.07 -12.20 3.05
N SER A 464 -8.71 -11.21 2.43
CA SER A 464 -8.25 -9.82 2.41
C SER A 464 -8.20 -9.19 3.81
N GLU A 465 -9.14 -9.57 4.69
CA GLU A 465 -9.16 -9.15 6.10
C GLU A 465 -8.00 -9.76 6.90
N ILE A 466 -7.69 -11.04 6.68
CA ILE A 466 -6.61 -11.74 7.38
C ILE A 466 -5.23 -11.26 6.92
N PHE A 467 -5.04 -11.02 5.61
CA PHE A 467 -3.73 -10.67 5.06
C PHE A 467 -3.47 -9.17 4.82
N GLY A 468 -4.48 -8.30 4.91
CA GLY A 468 -4.29 -6.87 4.71
C GLY A 468 -4.10 -6.49 3.24
N ALA A 469 -5.23 -6.43 2.53
CA ALA A 469 -5.41 -5.94 1.15
C ALA A 469 -4.67 -6.72 0.04
N ALA A 470 -5.20 -7.90 -0.29
CA ALA A 470 -5.35 -8.29 -1.69
C ALA A 470 -6.77 -7.90 -2.12
N LYS A 471 -6.96 -6.83 -2.88
CA LYS A 471 -8.24 -6.61 -3.59
C LYS A 471 -8.16 -7.28 -4.96
N PRO A 472 -9.29 -7.85 -5.44
CA PRO A 472 -9.31 -8.65 -6.66
C PRO A 472 -8.87 -7.82 -7.87
N VAL A 473 -8.04 -8.42 -8.72
CA VAL A 473 -7.83 -7.93 -10.09
C VAL A 473 -9.13 -8.20 -10.82
N VAL A 474 -10.00 -7.20 -10.93
CA VAL A 474 -11.15 -7.28 -11.84
C VAL A 474 -10.56 -7.33 -13.24
N ALA A 475 -10.59 -8.50 -13.87
CA ALA A 475 -10.31 -8.61 -15.29
C ALA A 475 -11.34 -7.73 -16.01
N SER A 476 -10.91 -6.57 -16.50
CA SER A 476 -11.75 -5.76 -17.36
C SER A 476 -12.03 -6.61 -18.61
N ALA A 477 -13.30 -6.92 -18.84
CA ALA A 477 -13.75 -7.43 -20.11
C ALA A 477 -13.64 -6.30 -21.13
N ALA A 478 -12.42 -6.03 -21.61
CA ALA A 478 -12.20 -5.19 -22.76
C ALA A 478 -12.60 -5.99 -24.00
N THR A 479 -13.90 -5.99 -24.32
CA THR A 479 -14.35 -6.24 -25.69
C THR A 479 -13.97 -5.03 -26.55
N SER A 480 -12.71 -4.95 -26.97
CA SER A 480 -12.32 -4.12 -28.11
C SER A 480 -12.23 -5.03 -29.34
N ARG A 481 -13.25 -4.93 -30.20
CA ARG A 481 -13.11 -5.34 -31.60
C ARG A 481 -12.05 -4.44 -32.21
N ILE A 482 -10.90 -5.02 -32.54
CA ILE A 482 -9.92 -4.41 -33.43
C ILE A 482 -10.54 -4.51 -34.83
N ASP A 483 -10.94 -3.36 -35.38
CA ASP A 483 -11.23 -3.22 -36.80
C ASP A 483 -9.91 -2.94 -37.53
N PRO A 484 -9.46 -3.79 -38.47
CA PRO A 484 -8.25 -3.50 -39.22
C PRO A 484 -8.59 -2.61 -40.43
N CYS A 485 -7.75 -1.59 -40.64
CA CYS A 485 -7.69 -0.68 -41.80
C CYS A 485 -8.70 0.49 -41.86
N ARG A 486 -8.20 1.70 -41.59
CA ARG A 486 -7.92 2.73 -42.62
C ARG A 486 -7.12 3.89 -42.06
#